data_AF-A0A6I4HUF8-F1
#
_entry.id   AF-A0A6I4HUF8-F1
#
_cell.length_a   1.000
_cell.length_b   1.000
_cell.length_c   1.000
_cell.angle_alpha   90.00
_cell.angle_beta   90.00
_cell.angle_gamma   90.00
#
_symmetry.space_group_name_H-M   'P 1'
#
loop_
_entity.id
_entity.type
_entity.pdbx_description
1 polymer ?
#
loop_
_entity_poly.entity_id
_entity_poly.type
_entity_poly.pdbx_seq_one_letter_code
_entity_poly.pdbx_strand_id
1 'polypeptide(L)'
;MVLWYSGGSTWGSFIGFHQGYHSEQLPIGVSRFWSPTFIWFYIWFLVSTAIFAGFWRIISNHPWQRWSVWGSAFILFNIWFGVQVSVAVNAWYAPFYNLIQAMLDHGGGDINKLYSGTVTFLLIAMVGVTLAVINAFFASH
;
A
#
# COMPACT_ATOMS: atom_id res chain seq x y z
N MET A 1 11.97 -1.12 12.17
CA MET A 1 12.28 -2.27 11.28
C MET A 1 12.37 -3.58 12.05
N VAL A 2 13.20 -3.70 13.10
CA VAL A 2 13.38 -4.98 13.84
C VAL A 2 12.07 -5.58 14.34
N LEU A 3 11.23 -4.80 15.04
CA LEU A 3 9.96 -5.31 15.61
C LEU A 3 8.95 -5.77 14.54
N TRP A 4 8.95 -5.16 13.35
CA TRP A 4 8.04 -5.56 12.28
C TRP A 4 8.45 -6.90 11.68
N TYR A 5 9.75 -7.06 11.38
CA TYR A 5 10.29 -8.29 10.80
C TYR A 5 10.49 -9.43 11.80
N SER A 6 10.55 -9.14 13.11
CA SER A 6 10.64 -10.16 14.16
C SER A 6 9.29 -10.79 14.53
N GLY A 7 8.20 -10.43 13.84
CA GLY A 7 6.87 -10.99 14.06
C GLY A 7 5.75 -9.97 14.24
N GLY A 8 6.04 -8.66 14.27
CA GLY A 8 5.01 -7.62 14.35
C GLY A 8 3.98 -7.66 13.21
N SER A 9 4.37 -8.20 12.05
CA SER A 9 3.45 -8.47 10.93
C SER A 9 2.33 -9.48 11.25
N THR A 10 2.47 -10.27 12.32
CA THR A 10 1.49 -11.30 12.74
C THR A 10 0.57 -10.82 13.87
N TRP A 11 0.96 -9.75 14.55
CA TRP A 11 0.27 -9.26 15.76
C TRP A 11 -1.13 -8.71 15.48
N GLY A 12 -1.47 -8.45 14.23
CA GLY A 12 -2.85 -8.10 13.87
C GLY A 12 -3.86 -9.19 14.24
N SER A 13 -3.40 -10.44 14.38
CA SER A 13 -4.25 -11.54 14.87
C SER A 13 -4.73 -11.31 16.32
N PHE A 14 -3.95 -10.61 17.15
CA PHE A 14 -4.34 -10.29 18.53
C PHE A 14 -5.45 -9.24 18.62
N ILE A 15 -5.62 -8.42 17.58
CA ILE A 15 -6.62 -7.34 17.56
C ILE A 15 -7.86 -7.67 16.70
N GLY A 16 -7.99 -8.93 16.25
CA GLY A 16 -9.19 -9.43 15.59
C GLY A 16 -9.06 -9.76 14.10
N PHE A 17 -7.87 -9.64 13.48
CA PHE A 17 -7.66 -10.23 12.15
C PHE A 17 -7.59 -11.76 12.25
N HIS A 18 -8.06 -12.45 11.21
CA HIS A 18 -8.04 -13.91 11.19
C HIS A 18 -6.59 -14.45 11.16
N GLN A 19 -6.40 -15.68 11.62
CA GLN A 19 -5.09 -16.34 11.60
C GLN A 19 -4.58 -16.46 10.16
N GLY A 20 -3.30 -16.15 9.93
CA GLY A 20 -2.66 -16.28 8.61
C GLY A 20 -2.91 -15.13 7.62
N TYR A 21 -3.61 -14.04 8.00
CA TYR A 21 -3.89 -12.91 7.09
C TYR A 21 -2.67 -12.34 6.36
N HIS A 22 -1.50 -12.36 7.01
CA HIS A 22 -0.25 -11.86 6.48
C HIS A 22 0.36 -12.73 5.36
N SER A 23 -0.09 -13.99 5.23
CA SER A 23 0.35 -14.95 4.23
C SER A 23 -0.68 -15.18 3.12
N GLU A 24 -1.85 -14.54 3.20
CA GLU A 24 -2.87 -14.68 2.17
C GLU A 24 -2.45 -14.04 0.85
N GLN A 25 -2.90 -14.65 -0.24
CA GLN A 25 -2.69 -14.10 -1.56
C GLN A 25 -3.45 -12.78 -1.68
N LEU A 26 -2.70 -11.70 -1.92
CA LEU A 26 -3.28 -10.38 -2.08
C LEU A 26 -4.16 -10.30 -3.34
N PRO A 27 -5.33 -9.64 -3.26
CA PRO A 27 -6.16 -9.38 -4.43
C PRO A 27 -5.38 -8.68 -5.55
N ILE A 28 -5.84 -8.91 -6.79
CA ILE A 28 -5.32 -8.25 -7.99
C ILE A 28 -6.28 -7.09 -8.30
N GLY A 29 -5.87 -5.87 -7.96
CA GLY A 29 -6.69 -4.67 -8.08
C GLY A 29 -6.55 -3.72 -6.90
N VAL A 30 -7.41 -2.70 -6.85
CA VAL A 30 -7.40 -1.67 -5.80
C VAL A 30 -7.80 -2.20 -4.42
N SER A 31 -8.61 -3.27 -4.37
CA SER A 31 -8.97 -3.94 -3.11
C SER A 31 -7.75 -4.47 -2.35
N ARG A 32 -6.61 -4.68 -3.03
CA ARG A 32 -5.31 -5.00 -2.40
C ARG A 32 -4.96 -4.03 -1.28
N PHE A 33 -5.17 -2.73 -1.50
CA PHE A 33 -4.81 -1.68 -0.53
C PHE A 33 -5.73 -1.64 0.70
N TRP A 34 -6.83 -2.39 0.66
CA TRP A 34 -7.80 -2.56 1.74
C TRP A 34 -7.73 -3.96 2.35
N SER A 35 -6.74 -4.78 1.95
CA SER A 35 -6.54 -6.10 2.55
C SER A 35 -6.14 -5.99 4.03
N PRO A 36 -6.43 -7.01 4.85
CA PRO A 36 -6.05 -7.04 6.26
C PRO A 36 -4.57 -6.73 6.50
N THR A 37 -3.68 -7.24 5.64
CA THR A 37 -2.23 -7.02 5.71
C THR A 37 -1.86 -5.54 5.57
N PHE A 38 -2.52 -4.83 4.66
CA PHE A 38 -2.29 -3.39 4.46
C PHE A 38 -2.88 -2.57 5.61
N ILE A 39 -4.11 -2.88 6.03
CA ILE A 39 -4.77 -2.18 7.15
C ILE A 39 -3.93 -2.33 8.42
N TRP A 40 -3.42 -3.54 8.69
CA TRP A 40 -2.54 -3.75 9.83
C TRP A 40 -1.26 -2.93 9.75
N PHE A 41 -0.63 -2.86 8.58
CA PHE A 41 0.55 -2.01 8.39
C PHE A 41 0.22 -0.53 8.64
N TYR A 42 -0.94 -0.03 8.20
CA TYR A 42 -1.35 1.36 8.45
C TYR A 42 -1.49 1.64 9.94
N ILE A 43 -2.17 0.74 10.67
CA ILE A 43 -2.35 0.85 12.12
C ILE A 43 -0.99 0.81 12.81
N TRP A 44 -0.15 -0.16 12.48
CA TRP A 44 1.19 -0.31 13.05
C TRP A 44 2.04 0.94 12.83
N PHE A 45 2.07 1.44 11.60
CA PHE A 45 2.84 2.62 11.22
C PHE A 45 2.36 3.86 11.99
N LEU A 46 1.05 4.07 12.05
CA LEU A 46 0.46 5.22 12.73
C LEU A 46 0.69 5.16 14.23
N VAL A 47 0.47 4.01 14.86
CA VAL A 47 0.70 3.81 16.30
C VAL A 47 2.17 3.98 16.66
N SER A 48 3.07 3.36 15.89
CA SER A 48 4.52 3.50 16.12
C SER A 48 4.98 4.95 15.99
N THR A 49 4.48 5.67 14.97
CA THR A 49 4.77 7.08 14.76
C THR A 49 4.19 7.95 15.88
N ALA A 50 2.97 7.67 16.34
CA ALA A 50 2.32 8.41 17.42
C ALA A 50 3.04 8.22 18.76
N ILE A 51 3.50 7.00 19.08
CA ILE A 51 4.30 6.72 20.28
C ILE A 51 5.61 7.49 20.21
N PHE A 52 6.30 7.45 19.05
CA PHE A 52 7.54 8.20 18.85
C PHE A 52 7.32 9.71 18.99
N ALA A 53 6.27 10.25 18.37
CA ALA A 53 5.91 11.66 18.48
C ALA A 53 5.58 12.06 19.93
N GLY A 54 4.81 11.23 20.64
CA GLY A 54 4.42 11.44 22.03
C GLY A 54 5.61 11.45 22.98
N PHE A 55 6.51 10.46 22.83
CA PHE A 55 7.74 10.37 23.61
C PHE A 55 8.59 11.64 23.48
N TRP A 56 8.85 12.08 22.25
CA TRP A 56 9.65 13.30 22.01
C TRP A 56 8.94 14.57 22.45
N ARG A 57 7.59 14.59 22.46
CA ARG A 57 6.82 15.76 22.87
C ARG A 57 6.94 15.98 24.38
N ILE A 58 7.04 14.90 25.15
CA ILE A 58 7.22 14.94 26.60
C ILE A 58 8.65 15.39 26.94
N ILE A 59 9.65 14.91 26.21
CA ILE A 59 11.07 15.21 26.50
C ILE A 59 11.49 16.60 26.02
N SER A 60 11.08 16.98 24.80
CA SER A 60 11.56 18.19 24.14
C SER A 60 10.44 18.80 23.29
N ASN A 61 9.65 19.68 23.90
CA ASN A 61 8.55 20.36 23.24
C ASN A 61 9.07 21.50 22.34
N HIS A 62 9.51 21.17 21.12
CA HIS A 62 9.92 22.14 20.12
C HIS A 62 8.82 22.41 19.09
N PRO A 63 8.66 23.66 18.61
CA PRO A 63 7.63 24.01 17.62
C PRO A 63 7.77 23.24 16.30
N TRP A 64 9.01 22.91 15.91
CA TRP A 64 9.34 22.17 14.69
C TRP A 64 9.06 20.66 14.78
N GLN A 65 8.76 20.14 15.96
CA GLN A 65 8.55 18.71 16.18
C GLN A 65 7.37 18.19 15.34
N ARG A 66 6.32 19.00 15.15
CA ARG A 66 5.17 18.62 14.34
C ARG A 66 5.58 18.35 12.89
N TRP A 67 6.38 19.23 12.30
CA TRP A 67 6.88 19.07 10.94
C TRP A 67 7.89 17.93 10.85
N SER A 68 8.88 17.91 11.74
CA SER A 68 9.96 16.92 11.71
C SER A 68 9.44 15.49 11.88
N VAL A 69 8.46 15.25 12.75
CA VAL A 69 7.97 13.89 12.98
C VAL A 69 6.87 13.53 11.98
N TRP A 70 5.80 14.33 11.90
CA TRP A 70 4.64 13.98 11.07
C TRP A 70 4.92 14.18 9.58
N GLY A 71 5.67 15.21 9.20
CA GLY A 71 6.05 15.44 7.81
C GLY A 71 6.97 14.33 7.29
N SER A 72 8.02 13.97 8.04
CA SER A 72 8.88 12.85 7.65
C SER A 72 8.15 11.51 7.65
N ALA A 73 7.27 11.25 8.64
CA ALA A 73 6.45 10.04 8.63
C ALA A 73 5.53 9.99 7.40
N PHE A 74 4.91 11.10 7.02
CA PHE A 74 4.07 11.18 5.83
C PHE A 74 4.87 10.89 4.55
N ILE A 75 6.06 11.45 4.40
CA ILE A 75 6.95 11.18 3.25
C ILE A 75 7.33 9.70 3.21
N LEU A 76 7.75 9.12 4.33
CA LEU A 76 8.13 7.70 4.41
C LEU A 76 6.96 6.78 4.05
N PHE A 77 5.75 7.10 4.53
CA PHE A 77 4.55 6.35 4.19
C PHE A 77 4.26 6.40 2.69
N ASN A 78 4.34 7.59 2.07
CA ASN A 78 4.11 7.75 0.64
C ASN A 78 5.12 6.98 -0.22
N ILE A 79 6.40 7.00 0.16
CA ILE A 79 7.44 6.23 -0.53
C ILE A 79 7.13 4.73 -0.47
N TRP A 80 6.83 4.22 0.73
CA TRP A 80 6.47 2.81 0.91
C TRP A 80 5.20 2.44 0.11
N PHE A 81 4.18 3.29 0.15
CA PHE A 81 2.92 3.02 -0.54
C PHE A 81 3.08 3.08 -2.07
N GLY A 82 3.94 3.96 -2.59
CA GLY A 82 4.32 3.98 -4.01
C GLY A 82 4.97 2.68 -4.49
N VAL A 83 5.81 2.06 -3.65
CA VAL A 83 6.33 0.71 -3.94
C VAL A 83 5.18 -0.30 -4.02
N GLN A 84 4.20 -0.23 -3.11
CA GLN A 84 3.05 -1.14 -3.14
C GLN A 84 2.16 -0.97 -4.37
N VAL A 85 1.99 0.25 -4.87
CA VAL A 85 1.32 0.51 -6.15
C VAL A 85 2.07 -0.18 -7.29
N SER A 86 3.40 -0.07 -7.32
CA SER A 86 4.23 -0.74 -8.33
C SER A 86 4.08 -2.27 -8.27
N VAL A 87 4.06 -2.84 -7.07
CA VAL A 87 3.81 -4.29 -6.86
C VAL A 87 2.39 -4.68 -7.30
N ALA A 88 1.39 -3.81 -7.14
CA ALA A 88 0.03 -4.04 -7.63
C ALA A 88 -0.04 -4.07 -9.15
N VAL A 89 0.62 -3.13 -9.83
CA VAL A 89 0.73 -3.11 -11.30
C VAL A 89 1.43 -4.37 -11.80
N ASN A 90 2.53 -4.78 -11.17
CA ASN A 90 3.24 -6.01 -11.54
C ASN A 90 2.38 -7.26 -11.37
N ALA A 91 1.61 -7.36 -10.29
CA ALA A 91 0.71 -8.48 -10.05
C ALA A 91 -0.47 -8.51 -11.04
N TRP A 92 -0.92 -7.36 -11.53
CA TRP A 92 -1.93 -7.25 -12.58
C TRP A 92 -1.38 -7.62 -13.95
N TYR A 93 -0.12 -7.28 -14.24
CA TYR A 93 0.50 -7.47 -15.55
C TYR A 93 0.50 -8.93 -16.01
N ALA A 94 0.93 -9.87 -15.15
CA ALA A 94 1.04 -11.29 -15.49
C ALA A 94 -0.29 -11.92 -15.97
N PRO A 95 -1.40 -11.87 -15.21
CA PRO A 95 -2.67 -12.45 -15.65
C PRO A 95 -3.27 -11.72 -16.85
N PHE A 96 -3.09 -10.40 -16.96
CA PHE A 96 -3.59 -9.64 -18.10
C PHE A 96 -2.85 -10.03 -19.40
N TYR A 97 -1.54 -10.19 -19.33
CA TYR A 97 -0.74 -10.61 -20.48
C TYR A 97 -1.08 -12.04 -20.92
N ASN A 98 -1.24 -12.98 -19.97
CA ASN A 98 -1.69 -14.34 -20.28
C ASN A 98 -3.07 -14.36 -20.96
N LEU A 99 -3.97 -13.45 -20.57
CA LEU A 99 -5.27 -13.31 -21.20
C LEU A 99 -5.13 -12.83 -22.66
N ILE A 100 -4.25 -11.86 -22.93
CA ILE A 100 -3.99 -11.42 -24.31
C ILE A 100 -3.45 -12.59 -25.14
N GLN A 101 -2.47 -13.33 -24.62
CA GLN A 101 -1.89 -14.48 -25.32
C GLN A 101 -2.94 -15.54 -25.66
N ALA A 102 -3.77 -15.92 -24.68
CA ALA A 102 -4.82 -16.90 -24.90
C ALA A 102 -5.81 -16.47 -25.99
N MET A 103 -6.14 -15.18 -26.07
CA MET A 103 -7.01 -14.65 -27.13
C MET A 103 -6.36 -14.70 -28.51
N LEU A 104 -5.06 -14.43 -28.60
CA LEU A 104 -4.32 -14.51 -29.86
C LEU A 104 -4.18 -15.96 -30.35
N ASP A 105 -3.86 -16.88 -29.44
CA ASP A 105 -3.66 -18.30 -29.77
C ASP A 105 -4.96 -19.00 -30.18
N HIS A 106 -6.09 -18.62 -29.59
CA HIS A 106 -7.40 -19.22 -29.87
C HIS A 106 -8.26 -18.43 -30.87
N GLY A 107 -7.70 -17.40 -31.51
CA GLY A 107 -8.38 -16.61 -32.54
C GLY A 107 -9.53 -15.73 -32.02
N GLY A 108 -9.56 -15.44 -30.71
CA GLY A 108 -10.55 -14.61 -30.05
C GLY A 108 -10.76 -14.96 -28.58
N GLY A 109 -11.58 -14.18 -27.88
CA GLY A 109 -11.99 -14.48 -26.51
C GLY A 109 -12.97 -13.46 -25.96
N ASP A 110 -13.24 -13.56 -24.65
CA ASP A 110 -14.20 -12.70 -23.98
C ASP A 110 -13.67 -11.27 -23.80
N ILE A 111 -14.15 -10.36 -24.65
CA ILE A 111 -13.80 -8.95 -24.64
C ILE A 111 -14.11 -8.28 -23.30
N ASN A 112 -15.12 -8.76 -22.54
CA ASN A 112 -15.41 -8.18 -21.22
C ASN A 112 -14.25 -8.36 -20.25
N LYS A 113 -13.49 -9.46 -20.36
CA LYS A 113 -12.30 -9.69 -19.53
C LYS A 113 -11.16 -8.74 -19.90
N LEU A 114 -11.01 -8.38 -21.18
CA LEU A 114 -10.08 -7.34 -21.62
C LEU A 114 -10.44 -5.99 -20.99
N TYR A 115 -11.71 -5.57 -21.11
CA TYR A 115 -12.15 -4.31 -20.51
C TYR A 115 -12.00 -4.29 -18.99
N SER A 116 -12.38 -5.37 -18.31
CA SER A 116 -12.22 -5.49 -16.85
C SER A 116 -10.75 -5.42 -16.43
N GLY A 117 -9.86 -6.08 -17.17
CA GLY A 117 -8.42 -6.00 -16.96
C GLY A 117 -7.90 -4.57 -17.09
N THR A 118 -8.25 -3.88 -18.19
CA THR A 118 -7.86 -2.48 -18.41
C THR A 118 -8.40 -1.54 -17.33
N VAL A 119 -9.66 -1.68 -16.93
CA VAL A 119 -10.25 -0.89 -15.84
C VAL A 119 -9.52 -1.14 -14.52
N THR A 120 -9.16 -2.39 -14.22
CA THR A 120 -8.38 -2.73 -13.01
C THR A 120 -7.04 -1.99 -12.98
N PHE A 121 -6.32 -1.97 -14.12
CA PHE A 121 -5.08 -1.19 -14.24
C PHE A 121 -5.32 0.31 -14.06
N LEU A 122 -6.32 0.87 -14.74
CA LEU A 122 -6.65 2.30 -14.62
C LEU A 122 -6.92 2.69 -13.17
N LEU A 123 -7.68 1.87 -12.43
CA LEU A 123 -7.95 2.13 -11.02
C LEU A 123 -6.67 2.10 -10.16
N ILE A 124 -5.76 1.16 -10.39
CA ILE A 124 -4.45 1.13 -9.70
C ILE A 124 -3.61 2.37 -10.07
N ALA A 125 -3.56 2.72 -11.36
CA ALA A 125 -2.82 3.86 -11.86
C ALA A 125 -3.34 5.19 -11.28
N MET A 126 -4.66 5.34 -11.16
CA MET A 126 -5.29 6.51 -10.53
C MET A 126 -4.84 6.68 -9.07
N VAL A 127 -4.79 5.59 -8.29
CA VAL A 127 -4.23 5.62 -6.93
C VAL A 127 -2.77 6.10 -6.97
N GLY A 128 -1.96 5.54 -7.87
CA GLY A 128 -0.55 5.92 -8.04
C GLY A 128 -0.36 7.40 -8.37
N VAL A 129 -1.12 7.93 -9.33
CA VAL A 129 -1.04 9.33 -9.74
C VAL A 129 -1.46 10.27 -8.61
N THR A 130 -2.56 9.96 -7.91
CA THR A 130 -3.01 10.76 -6.76
C THR A 130 -1.93 10.85 -5.69
N LEU A 131 -1.28 9.74 -5.35
CA LEU A 131 -0.18 9.72 -4.38
C LEU A 131 1.03 10.51 -4.85
N ALA A 132 1.42 10.36 -6.12
CA ALA A 132 2.54 11.08 -6.69
C ALA A 132 2.32 12.59 -6.64
N VAL A 133 1.11 13.06 -6.99
CA VAL A 133 0.74 14.48 -6.92
C VAL A 133 0.76 14.99 -5.49
N ILE A 134 0.17 14.25 -4.54
CA ILE A 134 0.14 14.62 -3.12
C ILE A 134 1.57 14.70 -2.56
N ASN A 135 2.42 13.72 -2.86
CA ASN A 135 3.80 13.69 -2.39
C ASN A 135 4.62 14.84 -3.01
N ALA A 136 4.51 15.06 -4.32
CA ALA A 136 5.19 16.17 -4.99
C ALA A 136 4.79 17.53 -4.42
N PHE A 137 3.50 17.74 -4.15
CA PHE A 137 3.00 18.96 -3.51
C PHE A 137 3.59 19.11 -2.10
N PHE A 138 3.50 18.07 -1.27
CA PHE A 138 3.94 18.10 0.12
C PHE A 138 5.45 18.25 0.27
N ALA A 139 6.25 17.63 -0.61
CA ALA A 139 7.71 17.76 -0.58
C ALA A 139 8.21 19.14 -1.03
N SER A 140 7.37 19.91 -1.73
CA SER A 140 7.70 21.24 -2.25
C SER A 140 7.29 22.40 -1.33
N HIS A 141 6.63 22.13 -0.20
CA HIS A 141 6.15 23.13 0.77
C HIS A 141 6.63 22.81 2.18
#